data_AF-A0A385YUK3-F1
#
_entry.id   AF-A0A385YUK3-F1
#
_cell.length_a   1.000
_cell.length_b   1.000
_cell.length_c   1.000
_cell.angle_alpha   90.00
_cell.angle_beta   90.00
_cell.angle_gamma   90.00
#
_symmetry.space_group_name_H-M   'P 1'
#
loop_
_entity.id
_entity.type
_entity.pdbx_description
1 polymer ?
#
loop_
_entity_poly.entity_id
_entity_poly.type
_entity_poly.pdbx_seq_one_letter_code
_entity_poly.pdbx_strand_id
1 'polypeptide(L)'
;MTAYNYRFENVLTLRDQEKTEMEVAYKDSVRHFEDVATKLYDLLKKKENTLENQQMNLEKGSTMDDFHHYTRFINGLERSINDLQQIVVQARIKMNWHEEKLIEKNMEVRKYEKMREKDYSQFIELQNKNEMNRLDELSTLAFRQKRM
;
A
#
# COMPACT_ATOMS: atom_id res chain seq x y z
N MET A 1 19.42 -36.68 -4.26
CA MET A 1 18.75 -35.74 -3.35
C MET A 1 17.52 -35.21 -4.07
N THR A 2 16.33 -35.47 -3.57
CA THR A 2 15.10 -34.86 -4.09
C THR A 2 15.10 -33.39 -3.72
N ALA A 3 15.05 -32.50 -4.72
CA ALA A 3 14.95 -31.06 -4.47
C ALA A 3 13.64 -30.76 -3.72
N TYR A 4 13.69 -29.85 -2.73
CA TYR A 4 12.50 -29.39 -2.03
C TYR A 4 11.57 -28.66 -2.99
N ASN A 5 10.27 -28.99 -2.96
CA ASN A 5 9.26 -28.33 -3.76
C ASN A 5 8.05 -28.05 -2.87
N TYR A 6 7.72 -26.77 -2.71
CA TYR A 6 6.58 -26.36 -1.92
C TYR A 6 5.28 -26.53 -2.72
N ARG A 7 4.34 -27.32 -2.21
CA ARG A 7 3.09 -27.67 -2.91
C ARG A 7 2.23 -26.46 -3.31
N PHE A 8 2.36 -25.33 -2.61
CA PHE A 8 1.59 -24.11 -2.88
C PHE A 8 2.43 -22.99 -3.52
N GLU A 9 3.57 -23.30 -4.13
CA GLU A 9 4.44 -22.27 -4.73
C GLU A 9 3.70 -21.41 -5.76
N ASN A 10 2.93 -22.04 -6.67
CA ASN A 10 2.14 -21.31 -7.68
C ASN A 10 1.09 -20.38 -7.04
N VAL A 11 0.49 -20.80 -5.91
CA VAL A 11 -0.48 -19.99 -5.18
C VAL A 11 0.21 -18.80 -4.53
N LEU A 12 1.38 -19.02 -3.92
CA LEU A 12 2.19 -17.96 -3.33
C LEU A 12 2.61 -16.92 -4.38
N THR A 13 3.07 -17.37 -5.56
CA THR A 13 3.42 -16.48 -6.67
C THR A 13 2.23 -15.64 -7.13
N LEU A 14 1.05 -16.26 -7.32
CA LEU A 14 -0.16 -15.54 -7.71
C LEU A 14 -0.55 -14.50 -6.65
N ARG A 15 -0.51 -14.85 -5.36
CA ARG A 15 -0.83 -13.91 -4.28
C ARG A 15 0.15 -12.76 -4.18
N ASP A 16 1.43 -13.02 -4.43
CA ASP A 16 2.44 -11.96 -4.45
C ASP A 16 2.22 -10.99 -5.62
N GLN A 17 1.83 -11.50 -6.79
CA GLN A 17 1.42 -10.67 -7.93
C GLN A 17 0.20 -9.81 -7.59
N GLU A 18 -0.87 -10.40 -7.04
CA GLU A 18 -2.07 -9.66 -6.61
C GLU A 18 -1.73 -8.57 -5.59
N LYS A 19 -0.82 -8.85 -4.65
CA LYS A 19 -0.33 -7.88 -3.68
C LYS A 19 0.39 -6.73 -4.38
N THR A 20 1.31 -7.02 -5.31
CA THR A 20 2.04 -5.99 -6.07
C THR A 20 1.09 -5.11 -6.90
N GLU A 21 0.09 -5.69 -7.56
CA GLU A 21 -0.95 -4.93 -8.27
C GLU A 21 -1.69 -3.98 -7.32
N MET A 22 -2.00 -4.47 -6.11
CA MET A 22 -2.66 -3.64 -5.10
C MET A 22 -1.77 -2.56 -4.50
N GLU A 23 -0.46 -2.80 -4.37
CA GLU A 23 0.50 -1.77 -3.99
C GLU A 23 0.57 -0.64 -5.02
N VAL A 24 0.52 -0.98 -6.31
CA VAL A 24 0.50 0.02 -7.39
C VAL A 24 -0.79 0.83 -7.33
N ALA A 25 -1.95 0.17 -7.24
CA ALA A 25 -3.25 0.86 -7.14
C ALA A 25 -3.34 1.77 -5.91
N TYR A 26 -2.79 1.32 -4.77
CA TYR A 26 -2.70 2.16 -3.56
C TYR A 26 -1.83 3.39 -3.80
N LYS A 27 -0.61 3.23 -4.35
CA LYS A 27 0.28 4.36 -4.67
C LYS A 27 -0.37 5.37 -5.61
N ASP A 28 -1.08 4.90 -6.62
CA ASP A 28 -1.80 5.78 -7.55
C ASP A 28 -2.95 6.53 -6.86
N SER A 29 -3.65 5.87 -5.92
CA SER A 29 -4.70 6.52 -5.12
C SER A 29 -4.14 7.58 -4.17
N VAL A 30 -2.96 7.35 -3.59
CA VAL A 30 -2.25 8.33 -2.75
C VAL A 30 -1.86 9.55 -3.57
N ARG A 31 -1.24 9.35 -4.75
CA ARG A 31 -0.88 10.45 -5.67
C ARG A 31 -2.10 11.26 -6.07
N HIS A 32 -3.20 10.59 -6.42
CA HIS A 32 -4.43 11.28 -6.77
C HIS A 32 -4.98 12.11 -5.60
N PHE A 33 -4.97 11.56 -4.38
CA PHE A 33 -5.37 12.29 -3.19
C PHE A 33 -4.47 13.52 -2.95
N GLU A 34 -3.15 13.37 -3.04
CA GLU A 34 -2.17 14.46 -2.91
C GLU A 34 -2.37 15.57 -3.95
N ASP A 35 -2.61 15.20 -5.21
CA ASP A 35 -2.85 16.15 -6.29
C ASP A 35 -4.10 17.00 -6.05
N VAL A 36 -5.21 16.37 -5.63
CA VAL A 36 -6.47 17.08 -5.35
C VAL A 36 -6.35 17.91 -4.07
N ALA A 37 -5.68 17.38 -3.04
CA ALA A 37 -5.43 18.10 -1.80
C ALA A 37 -4.56 19.35 -2.02
N THR A 38 -3.53 19.25 -2.86
CA THR A 38 -2.68 20.39 -3.25
C THR A 38 -3.50 21.45 -3.97
N LYS A 39 -4.35 21.08 -4.93
CA LYS A 39 -5.24 22.03 -5.61
C LYS A 39 -6.18 22.74 -4.62
N LEU A 40 -6.66 22.04 -3.60
CA LEU A 40 -7.51 22.63 -2.56
C LEU A 40 -6.73 23.63 -1.72
N TYR A 41 -5.51 23.27 -1.32
CA TYR A 41 -4.60 24.18 -0.63
C TYR A 41 -4.37 25.46 -1.44
N ASP A 42 -4.08 25.34 -2.74
CA ASP A 42 -3.83 26.50 -3.61
C ASP A 42 -5.06 27.42 -3.72
N LEU A 43 -6.27 26.85 -3.83
CA LEU A 43 -7.50 27.63 -3.87
C LEU A 43 -7.79 28.34 -2.54
N LEU A 44 -7.54 27.68 -1.41
CA LEU A 44 -7.66 28.28 -0.08
C LEU A 44 -6.67 29.44 0.08
N LYS A 45 -5.42 29.23 -0.32
CA LYS A 45 -4.39 30.29 -0.29
C LYS A 45 -4.76 31.46 -1.20
N LYS A 46 -5.29 31.17 -2.39
CA LYS A 46 -5.78 32.21 -3.30
C LYS A 46 -6.93 33.02 -2.71
N LYS A 47 -7.86 32.38 -2.01
CA LYS A 47 -8.95 33.06 -1.28
C LYS A 47 -8.39 33.98 -0.20
N GLU A 48 -7.47 33.48 0.62
CA GLU A 48 -6.80 34.26 1.67
C GLU A 48 -6.13 35.52 1.09
N ASN A 49 -5.27 35.36 0.08
CA ASN A 49 -4.59 36.48 -0.58
C ASN A 49 -5.58 37.49 -1.20
N THR A 50 -6.72 37.02 -1.71
CA THR A 50 -7.75 37.89 -2.27
C THR A 50 -8.41 38.75 -1.19
N LEU A 51 -8.71 38.16 -0.02
CA LEU A 51 -9.28 38.87 1.12
C LEU A 51 -8.30 39.90 1.68
N GLU A 52 -7.02 39.56 1.80
CA GLU A 52 -5.97 40.50 2.23
C GLU A 52 -5.86 41.69 1.28
N ASN A 53 -5.87 41.44 -0.04
CA ASN A 53 -5.84 42.50 -1.04
C ASN A 53 -7.09 43.39 -0.98
N GLN A 54 -8.27 42.81 -0.79
CA GLN A 54 -9.51 43.56 -0.62
C GLN A 54 -9.42 44.47 0.61
N GLN A 55 -8.93 43.95 1.74
CA GLN A 55 -8.77 44.71 2.98
C GLN A 55 -7.83 45.91 2.79
N MET A 56 -6.67 45.70 2.16
CA MET A 56 -5.71 46.78 1.87
C MET A 56 -6.30 47.85 0.93
N ASN A 57 -7.13 47.46 -0.03
CA ASN A 57 -7.78 48.40 -0.94
C ASN A 57 -8.89 49.20 -0.26
N LEU A 58 -9.61 48.61 0.69
CA LEU A 58 -10.60 49.32 1.51
C LEU A 58 -9.96 50.42 2.35
N GLU A 59 -8.76 50.18 2.91
CA GLU A 59 -8.01 51.18 3.69
C GLU A 59 -7.56 52.39 2.86
N LYS A 60 -7.35 52.22 1.55
CA LYS A 60 -6.94 53.29 0.62
C LYS A 60 -8.10 54.04 -0.02
N GLY A 61 -9.33 53.57 0.19
CA GLY A 61 -10.53 54.00 -0.52
C GLY A 61 -10.75 53.19 -1.79
N SER A 62 -11.87 52.48 -1.86
CA SER A 62 -12.29 51.65 -3.01
C SER A 62 -13.66 52.08 -3.52
N THR A 63 -13.94 51.85 -4.81
CA THR A 63 -15.26 52.13 -5.37
C THR A 63 -16.26 51.01 -5.04
N MET A 64 -17.56 51.31 -5.13
CA MET A 64 -18.61 50.30 -4.92
C MET A 64 -18.53 49.16 -5.94
N ASP A 65 -18.12 49.47 -7.17
CA ASP A 65 -17.95 48.46 -8.23
C ASP A 65 -16.81 47.49 -7.92
N ASP A 66 -15.70 47.97 -7.35
CA ASP A 66 -14.59 47.12 -6.91
C ASP A 66 -15.07 46.12 -5.85
N PHE A 67 -15.84 46.60 -4.87
CA PHE A 67 -16.42 45.76 -3.83
C PHE A 67 -17.28 44.63 -4.41
N HIS A 68 -18.20 44.96 -5.32
CA HIS A 68 -19.03 43.96 -6.01
C HIS A 68 -18.21 42.97 -6.84
N HIS A 69 -17.08 43.40 -7.40
CA HIS A 69 -16.19 42.52 -8.15
C HIS A 69 -15.51 41.50 -7.24
N TYR A 70 -14.94 41.95 -6.12
CA TYR A 70 -14.31 41.07 -5.12
C TYR A 70 -15.31 40.08 -4.52
N THR A 71 -16.50 40.52 -4.13
CA THR A 71 -17.53 39.62 -3.59
C THR A 71 -17.91 38.53 -4.60
N ARG A 72 -18.12 38.88 -5.88
CA ARG A 72 -18.43 37.88 -6.92
C ARG A 72 -17.29 36.88 -7.10
N PHE A 73 -16.05 37.36 -7.09
CA PHE A 73 -14.88 36.51 -7.24
C PHE A 73 -14.68 35.56 -6.04
N ILE A 74 -14.79 36.06 -4.82
CA ILE A 74 -14.71 35.26 -3.59
C ILE A 74 -15.81 34.20 -3.58
N ASN A 75 -17.05 34.54 -3.93
CA ASN A 75 -18.14 33.57 -4.03
C ASN A 75 -17.84 32.48 -5.06
N GLY A 76 -17.17 32.80 -6.17
CA GLY A 76 -16.72 31.83 -7.16
C GLY A 76 -15.62 30.90 -6.63
N LEU A 77 -14.67 31.45 -5.88
CA LEU A 77 -13.63 30.65 -5.20
C LEU A 77 -14.26 29.72 -4.16
N GLU A 78 -15.21 30.19 -3.37
CA GLU A 78 -15.90 29.38 -2.35
C GLU A 78 -16.66 28.20 -2.96
N ARG A 79 -17.37 28.41 -4.08
CA ARG A 79 -18.01 27.30 -4.81
C ARG A 79 -16.98 26.27 -5.25
N SER A 80 -15.89 26.72 -5.86
CA SER A 80 -14.81 25.85 -6.34
C SER A 80 -14.14 25.08 -5.19
N ILE A 81 -13.94 25.74 -4.04
CA ILE A 81 -13.40 25.12 -2.82
C ILE A 81 -14.34 24.05 -2.31
N ASN A 82 -15.64 24.33 -2.22
CA ASN A 82 -16.64 23.37 -1.74
C ASN A 82 -16.69 22.12 -2.63
N ASP A 83 -16.69 22.29 -3.96
CA ASP A 83 -16.68 21.18 -4.91
C ASP A 83 -15.39 20.35 -4.75
N LEU A 84 -14.24 21.01 -4.66
CA LEU A 84 -12.96 20.33 -4.54
C LEU A 84 -12.80 19.62 -3.18
N GLN A 85 -13.34 20.16 -2.10
CA GLN A 85 -13.40 19.50 -0.80
C GLN A 85 -14.14 18.17 -0.88
N GLN A 86 -15.26 18.10 -1.59
CA GLN A 86 -15.97 16.83 -1.80
C GLN A 86 -15.07 15.83 -2.56
N ILE A 87 -14.37 16.28 -3.59
CA ILE A 87 -13.45 15.43 -4.35
C ILE A 87 -12.30 14.93 -3.47
N VAL A 88 -11.72 15.77 -2.61
CA VAL A 88 -10.68 15.37 -1.65
C VAL A 88 -11.18 14.28 -0.70
N VAL A 89 -12.42 14.42 -0.19
CA VAL A 89 -13.03 13.40 0.67
C VAL A 89 -13.19 12.08 -0.09
N GLN A 90 -13.68 12.11 -1.32
CA GLN A 90 -13.82 10.90 -2.14
C GLN A 90 -12.47 10.25 -2.45
N ALA A 91 -11.45 11.05 -2.78
CA ALA A 91 -10.10 10.56 -3.02
C ALA A 91 -9.50 9.91 -1.77
N ARG A 92 -9.73 10.50 -0.58
CA ARG A 92 -9.31 9.91 0.71
C ARG A 92 -10.00 8.58 1.00
N ILE A 93 -11.32 8.50 0.79
CA ILE A 93 -12.07 7.26 1.00
C ILE A 93 -11.52 6.15 0.09
N LYS A 94 -11.29 6.46 -1.19
CA LYS A 94 -10.73 5.51 -2.15
C LYS A 94 -9.32 5.08 -1.75
N MET A 95 -8.48 6.00 -1.30
CA MET A 95 -7.13 5.72 -0.82
C MET A 95 -7.14 4.76 0.37
N ASN A 96 -7.96 5.05 1.39
CA ASN A 96 -8.09 4.20 2.57
C ASN A 96 -8.62 2.80 2.22
N TRP A 97 -9.55 2.71 1.27
CA TRP A 97 -10.03 1.41 0.80
C TRP A 97 -8.91 0.57 0.15
N HIS A 98 -8.07 1.19 -0.68
CA HIS A 98 -6.91 0.49 -1.25
C HIS A 98 -5.89 0.09 -0.18
N GLU A 99 -5.68 0.92 0.85
CA GLU A 99 -4.82 0.60 1.99
C GLU A 99 -5.31 -0.65 2.74
N GLU A 100 -6.60 -0.70 3.10
CA GLU A 100 -7.21 -1.85 3.76
C GLU A 100 -7.06 -3.13 2.92
N LYS A 101 -7.33 -3.05 1.61
CA LYS A 101 -7.17 -4.19 0.70
C LYS A 101 -5.72 -4.65 0.59
N LEU A 102 -4.77 -3.72 0.58
CA LEU A 102 -3.34 -4.05 0.57
C LEU A 102 -2.93 -4.77 1.87
N ILE A 103 -3.45 -4.36 3.02
CA ILE A 103 -3.21 -5.04 4.30
C ILE A 103 -3.75 -6.48 4.26
N GLU A 104 -4.97 -6.68 3.76
CA GLU A 104 -5.55 -8.01 3.57
C GLU A 104 -4.65 -8.92 2.70
N LYS A 105 -4.19 -8.40 1.55
CA LYS A 105 -3.32 -9.15 0.63
C LYS A 105 -1.95 -9.46 1.22
N ASN A 106 -1.36 -8.52 1.95
CA ASN A 106 -0.12 -8.76 2.70
C ASN A 106 -0.30 -9.90 3.72
N MET A 107 -1.42 -9.93 4.44
CA MET A 107 -1.70 -11.01 5.39
C MET A 107 -1.85 -12.37 4.69
N GLU A 108 -2.49 -12.42 3.52
CA GLU A 108 -2.61 -13.65 2.72
C GLU A 108 -1.24 -14.19 2.31
N VAL A 109 -0.38 -13.36 1.73
CA VAL A 109 0.99 -13.75 1.34
C VAL A 109 1.77 -14.27 2.55
N ARG A 110 1.74 -13.53 3.67
CA ARG A 110 2.43 -13.92 4.92
C ARG A 110 1.97 -15.28 5.46
N LYS A 111 0.71 -15.66 5.29
CA LYS A 111 0.22 -16.98 5.69
C LYS A 111 0.91 -18.09 4.89
N TYR A 112 1.01 -17.94 3.57
CA TYR A 112 1.66 -18.91 2.70
C TYR A 112 3.18 -18.97 2.91
N GLU A 113 3.84 -17.82 3.14
CA GLU A 113 5.26 -17.79 3.50
C GLU A 113 5.54 -18.61 4.77
N LYS A 114 4.77 -18.37 5.85
CA LYS A 114 4.91 -19.12 7.11
C LYS A 114 4.62 -20.62 6.93
N MET A 115 3.64 -20.96 6.10
CA MET A 115 3.36 -22.35 5.78
C MET A 115 4.52 -23.02 5.04
N ARG A 116 5.14 -22.31 4.09
CA ARG A 116 6.34 -22.78 3.37
C ARG A 116 7.53 -22.97 4.31
N GLU A 117 7.77 -22.03 5.21
CA GLU A 117 8.84 -22.14 6.22
C GLU A 117 8.67 -23.40 7.07
N LYS A 118 7.46 -23.63 7.60
CA LYS A 118 7.15 -24.81 8.40
C LYS A 118 7.30 -26.11 7.61
N ASP A 119 6.79 -26.15 6.38
CA ASP A 119 6.88 -27.30 5.48
C ASP A 119 8.35 -27.63 5.14
N TYR A 120 9.16 -26.60 4.90
CA TYR A 120 10.60 -26.75 4.67
C TYR A 120 11.33 -27.29 5.89
N SER A 121 11.03 -26.79 7.11
CA SER A 121 11.61 -27.33 8.34
C SER A 121 11.29 -28.82 8.51
N GLN A 122 10.04 -29.22 8.27
CA GLN A 122 9.62 -30.63 8.34
C GLN A 122 10.32 -31.49 7.29
N PHE A 123 10.51 -30.97 6.08
CA PHE A 123 11.27 -31.65 5.03
C PHE A 123 12.71 -31.92 5.47
N ILE A 124 13.39 -30.92 6.04
CA ILE A 124 14.77 -31.06 6.53
C ILE A 124 14.85 -32.07 7.68
N GLU A 125 13.94 -32.02 8.64
CA GLU A 125 13.88 -33.02 9.73
C GLU A 125 13.72 -34.45 9.19
N LEU A 126 12.87 -34.64 8.18
CA LEU A 126 12.67 -35.94 7.54
C LEU A 126 13.92 -36.41 6.79
N GLN A 127 14.60 -35.51 6.06
CA GLN A 127 15.87 -35.84 5.39
C GLN A 127 16.93 -36.28 6.40
N ASN A 128 17.12 -35.52 7.48
CA ASN A 128 18.08 -35.85 8.54
C ASN A 128 17.78 -37.21 9.18
N LYS A 129 16.50 -37.49 9.45
CA LYS A 129 16.07 -38.78 10.03
C LYS A 129 16.36 -39.95 9.07
N ASN A 130 16.08 -39.78 7.78
CA ASN A 130 16.36 -40.80 6.77
C ASN A 130 17.87 -41.02 6.59
N GLU A 131 18.67 -39.96 6.65
CA GLU A 131 20.13 -40.05 6.58
C GLU A 131 20.70 -40.79 7.80
N MET A 132 20.23 -40.47 9.02
CA MET A 132 20.65 -41.16 10.24
C MET A 132 20.32 -42.66 10.19
N ASN A 133 19.09 -43.02 9.79
CA ASN A 133 18.71 -44.42 9.62
C ASN A 133 19.62 -45.15 8.61
N ARG A 134 19.97 -44.49 7.50
CA ARG A 134 20.86 -45.06 6.47
C ARG A 134 22.29 -45.25 7.00
N LEU A 135 22.79 -44.33 7.81
CA LEU A 135 24.11 -44.46 8.45
C LEU A 135 24.15 -45.62 9.44
N ASP A 136 23.08 -45.83 10.21
CA ASP A 136 22.96 -46.95 11.16
C ASP A 136 22.93 -48.31 10.42
N GLU A 137 22.19 -48.39 9.31
CA GLU A 137 22.15 -49.58 8.46
C GLU A 137 23.53 -49.92 7.87
N LEU A 138 24.23 -48.90 7.33
CA LEU A 138 25.59 -49.06 6.78
C LEU A 138 26.59 -49.50 7.85
N SER A 139 26.50 -48.91 9.05
CA SER A 139 27.36 -49.27 10.19
C SER A 139 27.15 -50.72 10.61
N THR A 140 25.89 -51.16 10.65
CA THR A 140 25.53 -52.55 10.96
C THR A 140 26.07 -53.53 9.92
N LEU A 141 25.95 -53.21 8.63
CA LEU A 141 26.49 -54.02 7.53
C LEU A 141 28.02 -54.09 7.58
N ALA A 142 28.70 -52.96 7.78
CA ALA A 142 30.15 -52.91 7.88
C ALA A 142 30.68 -53.71 9.08
N PHE A 143 30.00 -53.62 10.23
CA PHE A 143 30.35 -54.42 11.40
C PHE A 143 30.20 -55.93 11.16
N ARG A 144 29.12 -56.36 10.46
CA ARG A 144 28.93 -57.76 10.10
C ARG A 144 30.02 -58.27 9.16
N GLN A 145 30.41 -57.49 8.15
CA GLN A 145 31.49 -57.87 7.23
C GLN A 145 32.85 -57.99 7.91
N LYS A 146 33.13 -57.18 8.94
CA LYS A 146 34.40 -57.21 9.67
C LYS A 146 34.53 -58.40 10.64
N ARG A 147 33.46 -59.16 10.86
CA ARG A 147 33.40 -60.34 11.74
C ARG A 147 33.40 -61.68 11.01
N MET A 148 33.30 -61.69 9.68
CA MET A 148 33.61 -62.84 8.84
C MET A 148 35.09 -62.79 8.43
#